data_AF-A0A559RRF5-F1
#
_entry.id   AF-A0A559RRF5-F1
#
_cell.length_a   1.000
_cell.length_b   1.000
_cell.length_c   1.000
_cell.angle_alpha   90.00
_cell.angle_beta   90.00
_cell.angle_gamma   90.00
#
_symmetry.space_group_name_H-M   'P 1'
#
loop_
_entity.id
_entity.type
_entity.pdbx_description
1 polymer ?
#
loop_
_entity_poly.entity_id
_entity_poly.type
_entity_poly.pdbx_seq_one_letter_code
_entity_poly.pdbx_strand_id
1 'polypeptide(L)'
;MKSLFIYFLIVFNSFSIIAQQDSIFIKMDKSITLTVDKAYNYSLELLIASDDKHFSFDNYKFQPFNRIEFDKVPLSQVEKPFILGTKITSISDFKKLSPCKLHELLSGARQIYFVRRNLDRELVFFNAIYTGTVKNLQTLKIGH
;
A
#
# COMPACT_ATOMS: atom_id res chain seq x y z
N MET A 1 -36.46 -27.34 13.43
CA MET A 1 -35.03 -27.16 13.80
C MET A 1 -34.02 -27.26 12.64
N LYS A 2 -34.41 -27.56 11.39
CA LYS A 2 -33.45 -27.61 10.25
C LYS A 2 -33.25 -26.25 9.55
N SER A 3 -34.25 -25.36 9.62
CA SER A 3 -34.20 -24.03 8.97
C SER A 3 -33.27 -23.02 9.66
N LEU A 4 -33.09 -23.10 10.98
CA LEU A 4 -32.20 -22.17 11.70
C LEU A 4 -30.71 -22.39 11.36
N PHE A 5 -30.33 -23.64 11.05
CA PHE A 5 -28.95 -24.00 10.75
C PHE A 5 -28.47 -23.46 9.39
N ILE A 6 -29.38 -23.41 8.41
CA ILE A 6 -29.11 -22.85 7.08
C ILE A 6 -28.91 -21.33 7.16
N TYR A 7 -29.73 -20.64 7.97
CA TYR A 7 -29.56 -19.21 8.21
C TYR A 7 -28.22 -18.91 8.89
N PHE A 8 -27.82 -19.75 9.84
CA PHE A 8 -26.52 -19.63 10.49
C PHE A 8 -25.35 -19.82 9.50
N LEU A 9 -25.44 -20.78 8.58
CA LEU A 9 -24.44 -21.02 7.53
C LEU A 9 -24.32 -19.88 6.51
N ILE A 10 -25.45 -19.25 6.13
CA ILE A 10 -25.46 -18.10 5.21
C ILE A 10 -24.83 -16.88 5.89
N VAL A 11 -25.18 -16.61 7.15
CA VAL A 11 -24.60 -15.50 7.92
C VAL A 11 -23.10 -15.72 8.15
N PHE A 12 -22.67 -16.94 8.50
CA PHE A 12 -21.24 -17.25 8.69
C PHE A 12 -20.42 -17.11 7.40
N ASN A 13 -20.96 -17.54 6.25
CA ASN A 13 -20.29 -17.35 4.95
C ASN A 13 -20.20 -15.87 4.55
N SER A 14 -21.20 -15.07 4.90
CA SER A 14 -21.20 -13.62 4.61
C SER A 14 -20.09 -12.90 5.39
N PHE A 15 -19.81 -13.32 6.63
CA PHE A 15 -18.68 -12.79 7.41
C PHE A 15 -17.32 -13.23 6.87
N SER A 16 -17.21 -14.43 6.31
CA SER A 16 -15.95 -14.91 5.71
C SER A 16 -15.59 -14.20 4.39
N ILE A 17 -16.57 -13.70 3.63
CA ILE A 17 -16.33 -12.97 2.38
C ILE A 17 -15.88 -11.52 2.65
N ILE A 18 -16.26 -10.94 3.78
CA ILE A 18 -15.80 -9.60 4.23
C ILE A 18 -14.38 -9.66 4.84
N ALA A 19 -13.83 -10.86 5.07
CA ALA A 19 -12.53 -11.06 5.71
C ALA A 19 -11.30 -10.98 4.78
N GLN A 20 -11.40 -10.50 3.54
CA GLN A 20 -10.31 -10.67 2.58
C GLN A 20 -9.79 -9.39 1.90
N GLN A 21 -9.13 -8.55 2.71
CA GLN A 21 -7.85 -7.95 2.33
C GLN A 21 -7.06 -7.50 3.58
N ASP A 22 -6.76 -8.45 4.46
CA ASP A 22 -5.98 -8.19 5.68
C ASP A 22 -4.57 -7.66 5.38
N SER A 23 -3.99 -7.98 4.22
CA SER A 23 -2.64 -7.56 3.86
C SER A 23 -2.46 -7.36 2.37
N ILE A 24 -1.82 -6.26 1.97
CA ILE A 24 -1.42 -6.01 0.59
C ILE A 24 0.10 -5.95 0.51
N PHE A 25 0.70 -6.76 -0.37
CA PHE A 25 2.12 -6.74 -0.67
C PHE A 25 2.34 -6.03 -2.01
N ILE A 26 2.99 -4.88 -1.97
CA ILE A 26 3.21 -3.98 -3.10
C ILE A 26 4.65 -4.14 -3.57
N LYS A 27 4.85 -4.52 -4.83
CA LYS A 27 6.20 -4.54 -5.42
C LYS A 27 6.74 -3.12 -5.57
N MET A 28 7.90 -2.84 -4.98
CA MET A 28 8.65 -1.63 -5.27
C MET A 28 9.25 -1.70 -6.68
N ASP A 29 8.96 -0.69 -7.47
CA ASP A 29 9.61 -0.42 -8.75
C ASP A 29 9.98 1.07 -8.84
N LYS A 30 10.42 1.51 -10.03
CA LYS A 30 10.87 2.89 -10.26
C LYS A 30 9.77 3.96 -10.10
N SER A 31 8.50 3.57 -10.02
CA SER A 31 7.37 4.49 -9.82
C SER A 31 7.07 4.80 -8.36
N ILE A 32 7.72 4.11 -7.43
CA ILE A 32 7.65 4.40 -6.00
C ILE A 32 8.93 5.13 -5.59
N THR A 33 8.76 6.35 -5.10
CA THR A 33 9.86 7.15 -4.55
C THR A 33 9.99 6.88 -3.07
N LEU A 34 11.18 6.46 -2.62
CA LEU A 34 11.54 6.41 -1.21
C LEU A 34 12.39 7.65 -0.89
N THR A 35 11.86 8.56 -0.09
CA THR A 35 12.58 9.74 0.41
C THR A 35 12.95 9.56 1.87
N VAL A 36 14.05 10.17 2.27
CA VAL A 36 14.52 10.23 3.66
C VAL A 36 14.66 11.70 4.02
N ASP A 37 13.92 12.15 5.03
CA ASP A 37 14.04 13.53 5.49
C ASP A 37 15.27 13.75 6.39
N LYS A 38 15.51 15.00 6.79
CA LYS A 38 16.65 15.37 7.67
C LYS A 38 16.59 14.71 9.05
N ALA A 39 15.42 14.24 9.47
CA ALA A 39 15.20 13.54 10.73
C ALA A 39 15.28 12.00 10.55
N TYR A 40 15.67 11.51 9.38
CA TYR A 40 15.70 10.08 9.01
C TYR A 40 14.32 9.42 8.97
N ASN A 41 13.26 10.20 8.81
CA ASN A 41 11.95 9.64 8.53
C ASN A 41 11.86 9.25 7.06
N TYR A 42 11.52 8.00 6.83
CA TYR A 42 11.27 7.49 5.50
C TYR A 42 9.85 7.86 5.07
N SER A 43 9.70 8.33 3.84
CA SER A 43 8.41 8.51 3.19
C SER A 43 8.42 7.79 1.84
N LEU A 44 7.30 7.17 1.52
CA LEU A 44 7.08 6.45 0.28
C LEU A 44 5.97 7.14 -0.49
N GLU A 45 6.21 7.44 -1.75
CA GLU A 45 5.25 8.11 -2.60
C GLU A 45 5.03 7.30 -3.88
N LEU A 46 3.77 6.99 -4.16
CA LEU A 46 3.34 6.34 -5.40
C LEU A 46 2.55 7.36 -6.24
N LEU A 47 3.04 7.62 -7.45
CA LEU A 47 2.40 8.55 -8.39
C LEU A 47 1.60 7.77 -9.44
N ILE A 48 0.30 8.04 -9.51
CA ILE A 48 -0.61 7.49 -10.51
C ILE A 48 -1.27 8.63 -11.27
N ALA A 49 -1.48 8.47 -12.57
CA ALA A 49 -2.11 9.49 -13.39
C ALA A 49 -3.48 9.87 -12.81
N SER A 50 -3.75 11.17 -12.70
CA SER A 50 -5.02 11.65 -12.13
C SER A 50 -6.12 11.61 -13.19
N ASP A 51 -7.30 11.15 -12.79
CA ASP A 51 -8.54 11.30 -13.58
C ASP A 51 -9.03 12.76 -13.60
N ASP A 52 -8.50 13.60 -12.72
CA ASP A 52 -8.82 15.02 -12.66
C ASP A 52 -8.10 15.80 -13.75
N LYS A 53 -8.86 16.57 -14.54
CA LYS A 53 -8.32 17.36 -15.64
C LYS A 53 -7.34 18.45 -15.18
N HIS A 54 -7.37 18.87 -13.93
CA HIS A 54 -6.47 19.92 -13.41
C HIS A 54 -5.13 19.37 -12.96
N PHE A 55 -5.03 18.07 -12.67
CA PHE A 55 -3.83 17.46 -12.12
C PHE A 55 -3.27 16.39 -13.07
N SER A 56 -1.96 16.23 -13.06
CA SER A 56 -1.21 15.22 -13.82
C SER A 56 -1.21 13.90 -13.06
N PHE A 57 -1.04 13.95 -11.74
CA PHE A 57 -0.92 12.77 -10.90
C PHE A 57 -1.60 12.93 -9.54
N ASP A 58 -2.12 11.83 -9.03
CA ASP A 58 -2.49 11.65 -7.63
C ASP A 58 -1.29 11.04 -6.88
N ASN A 59 -0.93 11.62 -5.73
CA ASN A 59 0.17 11.15 -4.90
C ASN A 59 -0.34 10.36 -3.70
N TYR A 60 -0.09 9.06 -3.69
CA TYR A 60 -0.44 8.15 -2.59
C TYR A 60 0.76 8.04 -1.65
N LYS A 61 0.57 8.48 -0.41
CA LYS A 61 1.64 8.59 0.58
C LYS A 61 1.62 7.44 1.58
N PHE A 62 2.81 6.95 1.90
CA PHE A 62 3.01 5.92 2.90
C PHE A 62 4.19 6.26 3.80
N GLN A 63 4.13 5.79 5.03
CA GLN A 63 5.22 5.87 6.00
C GLN A 63 5.58 4.46 6.45
N PRO A 64 6.86 4.03 6.37
CA PRO A 64 7.25 2.75 6.94
C PRO A 64 6.87 2.69 8.42
N PHE A 65 6.22 1.61 8.81
CA PHE A 65 5.77 1.45 10.17
C PHE A 65 6.94 1.01 11.05
N ASN A 66 7.42 1.92 11.90
CA ASN A 66 8.38 1.58 12.94
C ASN A 66 7.63 1.43 14.27
N ARG A 67 7.58 0.21 14.83
CA ARG A 67 7.06 -0.02 16.19
C ARG A 67 8.07 0.36 17.28
N ILE A 68 9.33 0.52 16.91
CA ILE A 68 10.38 0.92 17.83
C ILE A 68 10.34 2.44 17.86
N GLU A 69 9.73 2.96 18.91
CA GLU A 69 9.62 4.39 19.18
C GLU A 69 10.95 5.12 18.93
N PHE A 70 10.90 6.16 18.11
CA PHE A 70 11.81 7.31 18.09
C PHE A 70 13.28 7.15 17.73
N ASP A 71 13.77 5.97 17.33
CA ASP A 71 15.15 5.86 16.84
C ASP A 71 15.25 5.75 15.31
N LYS A 72 16.29 6.40 14.79
CA LYS A 72 16.72 6.50 13.40
C LYS A 72 17.13 5.12 12.86
N VAL A 73 16.17 4.23 12.73
CA VAL A 73 16.40 2.85 12.36
C VAL A 73 16.58 2.77 10.84
N PRO A 74 17.73 2.28 10.33
CA PRO A 74 17.91 2.01 8.91
C PRO A 74 16.82 1.06 8.40
N LEU A 75 16.32 1.28 7.18
CA LEU A 75 15.25 0.45 6.60
C LEU A 75 15.58 -1.05 6.66
N SER A 76 16.86 -1.43 6.56
CA SER A 76 17.34 -2.81 6.66
C SER A 76 17.01 -3.52 7.98
N GLN A 77 16.80 -2.79 9.08
CA GLN A 77 16.45 -3.38 10.37
C GLN A 77 14.96 -3.69 10.52
N VAL A 78 14.10 -3.09 9.68
CA VAL A 78 12.66 -3.36 9.63
C VAL A 78 12.27 -4.28 8.46
N GLU A 79 13.21 -4.55 7.56
CA GLU A 79 13.08 -5.53 6.47
C GLU A 79 13.01 -6.96 7.04
N LYS A 80 12.09 -7.75 6.50
CA LYS A 80 11.92 -9.17 6.80
C LYS A 80 12.11 -10.00 5.53
N PRO A 81 12.65 -11.22 5.63
CA PRO A 81 12.73 -12.14 4.50
C PRO A 81 11.36 -12.40 3.88
N PHE A 82 11.27 -12.36 2.56
CA PHE A 82 10.00 -12.57 1.86
C PHE A 82 9.49 -14.01 1.99
N ILE A 83 8.18 -14.14 2.19
CA ILE A 83 7.51 -15.43 2.34
C ILE A 83 7.07 -15.94 0.96
N LEU A 84 7.66 -17.05 0.52
CA LEU A 84 7.31 -17.71 -0.74
C LEU A 84 5.81 -18.04 -0.79
N GLY A 85 5.19 -17.85 -1.96
CA GLY A 85 3.75 -18.07 -2.17
C GLY A 85 2.87 -16.85 -1.85
N THR A 86 3.42 -15.78 -1.28
CA THR A 86 2.67 -14.53 -1.04
C THR A 86 2.37 -13.82 -2.35
N LYS A 87 1.10 -13.44 -2.57
CA LYS A 87 0.69 -12.69 -3.77
C LYS A 87 1.25 -11.27 -3.71
N ILE A 88 2.14 -10.94 -4.64
CA ILE A 88 2.67 -9.59 -4.82
C ILE A 88 1.82 -8.86 -5.86
N THR A 89 1.35 -7.68 -5.52
CA THR A 89 0.64 -6.77 -6.41
C THR A 89 1.64 -5.81 -7.06
N SER A 90 1.59 -5.69 -8.38
CA SER A 90 2.43 -4.73 -9.10
C SER A 90 1.78 -3.36 -9.15
N ILE A 91 2.57 -2.30 -9.34
CA ILE A 91 2.00 -0.96 -9.56
C ILE A 91 1.14 -0.91 -10.82
N SER A 92 1.47 -1.71 -11.84
CA SER A 92 0.63 -1.84 -13.04
C SER A 92 -0.78 -2.35 -12.73
N ASP A 93 -0.98 -3.11 -11.66
CA ASP A 93 -2.31 -3.54 -11.25
C ASP A 93 -3.09 -2.40 -10.56
N PHE A 94 -2.40 -1.54 -9.80
CA PHE A 94 -3.02 -0.34 -9.24
C PHE A 94 -3.40 0.69 -10.28
N LYS A 95 -2.60 0.84 -11.34
CA LYS A 95 -2.92 1.73 -12.48
C LYS A 95 -4.17 1.32 -13.25
N LYS A 96 -4.66 0.09 -13.09
CA LYS A 96 -5.92 -0.37 -13.69
C LYS A 96 -7.15 0.01 -12.85
N LEU A 97 -6.95 0.44 -11.61
CA LEU A 97 -8.01 0.88 -10.72
C LEU A 97 -8.26 2.38 -10.90
N SER A 98 -9.52 2.81 -10.77
CA SER A 98 -9.81 4.24 -10.67
C SER A 98 -9.25 4.80 -9.34
N PRO A 99 -8.95 6.10 -9.25
CA PRO A 99 -8.40 6.72 -8.05
C PRO A 99 -9.24 6.46 -6.79
N CYS A 100 -10.57 6.56 -6.89
CA CYS A 100 -11.45 6.26 -5.76
C CYS A 100 -11.33 4.79 -5.31
N LYS A 101 -11.32 3.84 -6.25
CA LYS A 101 -11.19 2.41 -5.93
C LYS A 101 -9.84 2.09 -5.32
N LEU A 102 -8.77 2.72 -5.81
CA LEU A 102 -7.44 2.53 -5.24
C LEU A 102 -7.36 3.14 -3.84
N HIS A 103 -7.92 4.33 -3.63
CA HIS A 103 -8.00 4.93 -2.31
C HIS A 103 -8.78 4.03 -1.33
N GLU A 104 -9.94 3.52 -1.72
CA GLU A 104 -10.74 2.58 -0.91
C GLU A 104 -9.96 1.30 -0.59
N LEU A 105 -9.27 0.73 -1.58
CA LEU A 105 -8.43 -0.45 -1.41
C LEU A 105 -7.32 -0.21 -0.37
N LEU A 106 -6.60 0.90 -0.48
CA LEU A 106 -5.48 1.22 0.41
C LEU A 106 -5.94 1.63 1.80
N SER A 107 -7.04 2.40 1.91
CA SER A 107 -7.63 2.80 3.19
C SER A 107 -8.28 1.63 3.93
N GLY A 108 -8.81 0.65 3.20
CA GLY A 108 -9.42 -0.56 3.77
C GLY A 108 -8.42 -1.66 4.14
N ALA A 109 -7.17 -1.57 3.65
CA ALA A 109 -6.14 -2.57 3.93
C ALA A 109 -5.66 -2.47 5.38
N ARG A 110 -5.76 -3.57 6.14
CA ARG A 110 -5.30 -3.61 7.54
C ARG A 110 -3.78 -3.52 7.65
N GLN A 111 -3.06 -4.10 6.69
CA GLN A 111 -1.61 -4.08 6.64
C GLN A 111 -1.13 -3.86 5.20
N ILE A 112 -0.17 -2.97 5.02
CA ILE A 112 0.46 -2.74 3.72
C ILE A 112 1.94 -3.04 3.87
N TYR A 113 2.48 -3.77 2.91
CA TYR A 113 3.87 -4.20 2.88
C TYR A 113 4.48 -3.81 1.55
N PHE A 114 5.65 -3.19 1.58
CA PHE A 114 6.43 -2.95 0.36
C PHE A 114 7.47 -4.05 0.22
N VAL A 115 7.58 -4.60 -0.98
CA VAL A 115 8.47 -5.71 -1.33
C VAL A 115 9.56 -5.19 -2.26
N ARG A 116 10.82 -5.39 -1.90
CA ARG A 116 11.98 -4.99 -2.73
C ARG A 116 13.09 -6.02 -2.68
N ARG A 117 14.13 -5.81 -3.49
CA ARG A 117 15.40 -6.52 -3.34
C ARG A 117 16.34 -5.73 -2.43
N ASN A 118 16.94 -6.39 -1.44
CA ASN A 118 17.98 -5.79 -0.59
C ASN A 118 19.34 -5.73 -1.35
N LEU A 119 20.40 -5.29 -0.67
CA LEU A 119 21.75 -5.20 -1.23
C LEU A 119 22.28 -6.58 -1.69
N ASP A 120 21.89 -7.64 -0.98
CA ASP A 120 22.25 -9.04 -1.26
C ASP A 120 21.36 -9.68 -2.34
N ARG A 121 20.51 -8.89 -3.01
CA ARG A 121 19.55 -9.28 -4.06
C ARG A 121 18.42 -10.22 -3.60
N GLU A 122 18.26 -10.40 -2.30
CA GLU A 122 17.19 -11.17 -1.68
C GLU A 122 15.89 -10.37 -1.66
N LEU A 123 14.77 -11.06 -1.84
CA LEU A 123 13.45 -10.44 -1.70
C LEU A 123 13.16 -10.25 -0.21
N VAL A 124 12.90 -8.99 0.15
CA VAL A 124 12.55 -8.57 1.51
C VAL A 124 11.28 -7.73 1.46
N PHE A 125 10.60 -7.63 2.59
CA PHE A 125 9.47 -6.73 2.75
C PHE A 125 9.50 -5.99 4.08
N PHE A 126 8.89 -4.81 4.11
CA PHE A 126 8.70 -4.04 5.34
C PHE A 126 7.29 -3.46 5.36
N ASN A 127 6.75 -3.23 6.55
CA ASN A 127 5.40 -2.70 6.73
C ASN A 127 5.39 -1.18 6.47
N ALA A 128 4.32 -0.69 5.88
CA ALA A 128 4.05 0.73 5.75
C ALA A 128 2.60 1.04 6.11
N ILE A 129 2.38 2.24 6.64
CA ILE A 129 1.08 2.84 6.88
C ILE A 129 0.76 3.72 5.69
N TYR A 130 -0.41 3.54 5.11
CA TYR A 130 -0.97 4.48 4.15
C TYR A 130 -1.47 5.73 4.88
N THR A 131 -0.96 6.91 4.51
CA THR A 131 -1.26 8.18 5.19
C THR A 131 -2.21 9.08 4.39
N GLY A 132 -2.60 8.65 3.19
CA GLY A 132 -3.63 9.30 2.37
C GLY A 132 -3.17 9.63 0.96
N THR A 133 -4.11 10.21 0.20
CA THR A 133 -3.87 10.72 -1.16
C THR A 133 -3.79 12.23 -1.13
N VAL A 134 -2.78 12.80 -1.79
CA VAL A 134 -2.62 14.25 -1.93
C VAL A 134 -2.59 14.61 -3.41
N LYS A 135 -3.35 15.64 -3.77
CA LYS A 135 -3.18 16.41 -5.01
C LYS A 135 -2.51 17.72 -4.64
N ASN A 136 -1.36 18.02 -5.23
CA ASN A 136 -0.62 19.24 -4.90
C ASN A 136 -0.43 20.15 -6.11
N LEU A 137 -0.08 21.41 -5.88
CA LEU A 137 0.12 22.40 -6.93
C LEU A 137 1.23 22.02 -7.92
N GLN A 138 2.24 21.25 -7.49
CA GLN A 138 3.32 20.77 -8.35
C GLN A 138 2.84 19.71 -9.36
N THR A 139 1.73 19.04 -9.07
CA THR A 139 1.08 18.11 -10.00
C THR A 139 0.08 18.78 -10.92
N LEU A 140 -0.14 20.11 -10.84
CA LEU A 140 -1.04 20.79 -11.78
C LEU A 140 -0.57 20.56 -13.23
N LYS A 141 -1.53 20.26 -14.11
CA LYS A 141 -1.28 20.36 -15.55
C LYS A 141 -1.13 21.84 -15.86
N ILE A 142 0.11 22.29 -16.05
CA ILE A 142 0.36 23.62 -16.59
C ILE A 142 -0.16 23.57 -18.03
N GLY A 143 -1.28 24.24 -18.27
CA GLY A 143 -1.91 24.28 -19.59
C GLY A 143 -0.95 24.83 -20.63
N HIS A 144 -0.83 24.12 -21.75
CA HIS A 144 -0.51 24.71 -23.05
C HIS A 144 -1.81 25.13 -23.73
#